data_AF-C0GGK1-F1
#
_entry.id   AF-C0GGK1-F1
#
_cell.length_a   1.000
_cell.length_b   1.000
_cell.length_c   1.000
_cell.angle_alpha   90.00
_cell.angle_beta   90.00
_cell.angle_gamma   90.00
#
_symmetry.space_group_name_H-M   'P 1'
#
loop_
_entity.id
_entity.type
_entity.pdbx_description
1 polymer ?
#
loop_
_entity_poly.entity_id
_entity_poly.type
_entity_poly.pdbx_seq_one_letter_code
_entity_poly.pdbx_strand_id
1 'polypeptide(L)'
;MQRRKWLIFSLIALFAVAVLSGCPPQDDADPDDQQPPPQDGERAQIDINTLTQQWADSDHSNIQLGPAAREGCINCHDGAAFAEGVTDPAELEREFFVSIDCRACHTGAGADLLEAGTVEIPTADAAIEAGRGAQCFYCHNERRAPDIEDERRSAPHASSQAGVYTATGGIRAEGFDYGSTTAHENLDNTCNACHMTQTEGNFASHSFRVDDTQAACGQCHQEIGEDSNLTAGADYDGDGETKGFQDEVQGLLDLLEAAISEELNGGSFTTGGGRIQFTSGDGEEDVDVPNEVYQAAYNHVLVTYDGSLGVHNPIFVVQLLQQSYRQLTGEDVPDAEIR
;
A
#
# COMPACT_ATOMS: atom_id res chain seq x y z
N MET A 1 40.95 -64.38 -25.92
CA MET A 1 40.92 -64.57 -24.45
C MET A 1 42.03 -63.72 -23.82
N GLN A 2 41.79 -63.13 -22.64
CA GLN A 2 42.71 -62.26 -21.86
C GLN A 2 42.88 -60.78 -22.28
N ARG A 3 41.82 -59.97 -22.19
CA ARG A 3 41.93 -58.49 -22.07
C ARG A 3 40.85 -57.86 -21.14
N ARG A 4 40.38 -58.59 -20.13
CA ARG A 4 39.25 -58.14 -19.27
C ARG A 4 39.45 -58.27 -17.76
N LYS A 5 40.69 -58.36 -17.27
CA LYS A 5 40.95 -58.51 -15.80
C LYS A 5 41.79 -57.40 -15.15
N TRP A 6 42.18 -56.35 -15.89
CA TRP A 6 43.02 -55.26 -15.36
C TRP A 6 42.29 -53.91 -15.20
N LEU A 7 40.99 -53.86 -15.43
CA LEU A 7 40.17 -52.64 -15.25
C LEU A 7 39.27 -52.67 -14.00
N ILE A 8 39.23 -53.78 -13.26
CA ILE A 8 38.38 -53.92 -12.06
C ILE A 8 39.15 -53.63 -10.76
N PHE A 9 40.49 -53.72 -10.77
CA PHE A 9 41.28 -53.43 -9.57
C PHE A 9 41.70 -51.96 -9.39
N SER A 10 41.62 -51.14 -10.44
CA SER A 10 41.89 -49.69 -10.32
C SER A 10 40.66 -48.85 -9.96
N LEU A 11 39.45 -49.42 -10.08
CA LEU A 11 38.20 -48.75 -9.68
C LEU A 11 37.79 -49.02 -8.23
N ILE A 12 38.29 -50.09 -7.61
CA ILE A 12 38.03 -50.40 -6.20
C ILE A 12 39.03 -49.71 -5.26
N ALA A 13 40.25 -49.41 -5.75
CA ALA A 13 41.23 -48.65 -4.97
C ALA A 13 40.96 -47.13 -4.96
N LEU A 14 40.19 -46.60 -5.91
CA LEU A 14 39.75 -45.20 -5.92
C LEU A 14 38.44 -44.97 -5.16
N PHE A 15 37.72 -46.02 -4.78
CA PHE A 15 36.50 -45.93 -3.97
C PHE A 15 36.72 -46.21 -2.47
N ALA A 16 37.94 -46.63 -2.08
CA ALA A 16 38.29 -46.93 -0.69
C ALA A 16 39.19 -45.89 -0.01
N VAL A 17 39.53 -44.78 -0.68
CA VAL A 17 40.29 -43.65 -0.11
C VAL A 17 39.41 -42.40 0.10
N ALA A 18 38.12 -42.46 -0.25
CA ALA A 18 37.16 -41.38 -0.03
C ALA A 18 36.28 -41.60 1.22
N VAL A 19 36.81 -42.19 2.29
CA VAL A 19 36.05 -42.47 3.54
C VAL A 19 36.73 -41.99 4.82
N LEU A 20 37.90 -41.32 4.77
CA LEU A 20 38.58 -40.85 6.00
C LEU A 20 39.16 -39.44 5.92
N SER A 21 38.47 -38.55 5.22
CA SER A 21 38.62 -37.10 5.41
C SER A 21 37.21 -36.54 5.57
N GLY A 22 36.69 -36.69 6.79
CA GLY A 22 35.50 -35.97 7.21
C GLY A 22 35.80 -34.49 7.09
N CYS A 23 35.11 -33.84 6.14
CA CYS A 23 34.81 -32.43 6.32
C CYS A 23 34.10 -32.32 7.68
N PRO A 24 34.52 -31.41 8.57
CA PRO A 24 33.69 -31.10 9.72
C PRO A 24 32.31 -30.67 9.20
N PRO A 25 31.22 -30.93 9.93
CA PRO A 25 29.91 -30.45 9.53
C PRO A 25 30.04 -28.95 9.28
N GLN A 26 29.70 -28.54 8.06
CA GLN A 26 29.47 -27.14 7.78
C GLN A 26 28.15 -26.84 8.50
N ASP A 27 28.26 -26.25 9.68
CA ASP A 27 27.14 -25.58 10.31
C ASP A 27 26.68 -24.53 9.32
N ASP A 28 25.56 -24.79 8.63
CA ASP A 28 24.78 -23.76 7.94
C ASP A 28 24.05 -22.90 9.00
N ALA A 29 24.82 -22.42 9.98
CA ALA A 29 24.40 -21.34 10.85
C ALA A 29 24.46 -20.07 10.01
N ASP A 30 23.30 -19.46 9.85
CA ASP A 30 23.17 -18.04 9.51
C ASP A 30 24.23 -17.25 10.29
N PRO A 31 25.00 -16.32 9.69
CA PRO A 31 25.91 -15.47 10.44
C PRO A 31 25.24 -14.67 11.59
N ASP A 32 23.90 -14.62 11.66
CA ASP A 32 23.13 -14.13 12.82
C ASP A 32 22.93 -15.16 13.95
N ASP A 33 23.18 -16.45 13.74
CA ASP A 33 22.85 -17.54 14.68
C ASP A 33 23.98 -17.90 15.67
N GLN A 34 25.05 -17.10 15.72
CA GLN A 34 26.14 -17.22 16.72
C GLN A 34 26.18 -16.11 17.76
N GLN A 35 25.09 -15.34 17.92
CA GLN A 35 24.94 -14.55 19.12
C GLN A 35 24.61 -15.48 20.30
N PRO A 36 25.41 -15.49 21.39
CA PRO A 36 24.98 -16.17 22.60
C PRO A 36 23.61 -15.64 23.00
N PRO A 37 22.70 -16.49 23.55
CA PRO A 37 21.40 -16.03 24.00
C PRO A 37 21.62 -14.81 24.90
N PRO A 38 20.89 -13.69 24.70
CA PRO A 38 21.13 -12.48 25.45
C PRO A 38 21.17 -12.83 26.92
N GLN A 39 22.28 -12.51 27.59
CA GLN A 39 22.36 -12.66 29.03
C GLN A 39 21.18 -11.88 29.61
N ASP A 40 20.39 -12.53 30.46
CA ASP A 40 19.26 -11.91 31.15
C ASP A 40 19.73 -10.63 31.88
N GLY A 41 19.56 -9.48 31.24
CA GLY A 41 20.07 -8.19 31.67
C GLY A 41 20.08 -7.20 30.51
N GLU A 42 18.99 -6.44 30.36
CA GLU A 42 18.72 -5.44 29.32
C GLU A 42 18.34 -6.01 27.93
N ARG A 43 17.26 -6.79 27.85
CA ARG A 43 16.31 -6.48 26.76
C ARG A 43 15.87 -5.04 27.04
N ALA A 44 16.21 -4.10 26.16
CA ALA A 44 15.71 -2.73 26.26
C ALA A 44 14.21 -2.83 26.55
N GLN A 45 13.80 -2.38 27.74
CA GLN A 45 12.41 -2.48 28.15
C GLN A 45 11.66 -1.56 27.21
N ILE A 46 10.87 -2.13 26.30
CA ILE A 46 10.02 -1.35 25.40
C ILE A 46 9.21 -0.40 26.28
N ASP A 47 9.27 0.90 25.98
CA ASP A 47 8.47 1.89 26.66
C ASP A 47 7.00 1.73 26.23
N ILE A 48 6.32 0.81 26.93
CA ILE A 48 4.93 0.46 26.66
C ILE A 48 4.00 1.65 26.81
N ASN A 49 4.34 2.64 27.65
CA ASN A 49 3.50 3.82 27.82
C ASN A 49 3.56 4.69 26.57
N THR A 50 4.76 4.94 26.05
CA THR A 50 4.95 5.70 24.81
C THR A 50 4.32 4.98 23.62
N LEU A 51 4.54 3.67 23.49
CA LEU A 51 3.88 2.86 22.44
C LEU A 51 2.36 2.95 22.51
N THR A 52 1.78 2.75 23.70
CA THR A 52 0.31 2.83 23.89
C THR A 52 -0.21 4.23 23.60
N GLN A 53 0.55 5.27 23.97
CA GLN A 53 0.19 6.66 23.70
C GLN A 53 0.20 6.97 22.20
N GLN A 54 1.23 6.53 21.46
CA GLN A 54 1.29 6.67 20.00
C GLN A 54 0.07 6.05 19.32
N TRP A 55 -0.31 4.84 19.73
CA TRP A 55 -1.53 4.20 19.22
C TRP A 55 -2.78 5.00 19.60
N ALA A 56 -2.89 5.43 20.86
CA ALA A 56 -4.06 6.18 21.35
C ALA A 56 -4.25 7.51 20.61
N ASP A 57 -3.17 8.18 20.21
CA ASP A 57 -3.18 9.43 19.44
C ASP A 57 -3.40 9.21 17.93
N SER A 58 -3.35 7.96 17.46
CA SER A 58 -3.63 7.60 16.06
C SER A 58 -5.13 7.43 15.81
N ASP A 59 -5.53 7.51 14.54
CA ASP A 59 -6.93 7.29 14.16
C ASP A 59 -7.40 5.84 14.34
N HIS A 60 -6.49 4.87 14.47
CA HIS A 60 -6.84 3.48 14.77
C HIS A 60 -7.49 3.30 16.14
N SER A 61 -7.29 4.25 17.07
CA SER A 61 -7.94 4.22 18.39
C SER A 61 -9.42 4.64 18.32
N ASN A 62 -9.86 5.26 17.22
CA ASN A 62 -11.21 5.76 17.05
C ASN A 62 -12.17 4.67 16.54
N ILE A 63 -13.33 4.54 17.20
CA ILE A 63 -14.36 3.59 16.80
C ILE A 63 -15.27 4.22 15.74
N GLN A 64 -15.27 3.63 14.53
CA GLN A 64 -16.14 4.04 13.43
C GLN A 64 -17.46 3.25 13.47
N LEU A 65 -18.42 3.71 14.27
CA LEU A 65 -19.70 2.99 14.51
C LEU A 65 -20.49 2.66 13.24
N GLY A 66 -20.50 3.57 12.26
CA GLY A 66 -21.29 3.40 11.03
C GLY A 66 -20.87 2.16 10.23
N PRO A 67 -19.59 2.03 9.86
CA PRO A 67 -19.04 0.83 9.24
C PRO A 67 -19.02 -0.39 10.16
N ALA A 68 -18.66 -0.26 11.45
CA ALA A 68 -18.56 -1.40 12.38
C ALA A 68 -19.88 -2.17 12.54
N ALA A 69 -21.02 -1.49 12.37
CA ALA A 69 -22.36 -2.10 12.44
C ALA A 69 -22.85 -2.73 11.12
N ARG A 70 -21.98 -2.94 10.12
CA ARG A 70 -22.35 -3.47 8.81
C ARG A 70 -21.58 -4.74 8.47
N GLU A 71 -22.30 -5.72 7.94
CA GLU A 71 -21.73 -6.97 7.40
C GLU A 71 -20.64 -6.66 6.36
N GLY A 72 -19.52 -7.36 6.46
CA GLY A 72 -18.36 -7.19 5.59
C GLY A 72 -17.55 -5.89 5.79
N CYS A 73 -18.08 -4.90 6.54
CA CYS A 73 -17.33 -3.71 6.93
C CYS A 73 -16.72 -3.86 8.34
N ILE A 74 -17.40 -4.60 9.23
CA ILE A 74 -16.94 -4.86 10.60
C ILE A 74 -15.52 -5.44 10.64
N ASN A 75 -15.17 -6.26 9.64
CA ASN A 75 -13.87 -6.93 9.54
C ASN A 75 -12.66 -5.96 9.51
N CYS A 76 -12.84 -4.71 9.10
CA CYS A 76 -11.78 -3.69 9.10
C CYS A 76 -12.09 -2.51 10.03
N HIS A 77 -13.25 -2.52 10.69
CA HIS A 77 -13.74 -1.41 11.52
C HIS A 77 -14.08 -1.83 12.96
N ASP A 78 -13.78 -3.07 13.32
CA ASP A 78 -13.77 -3.56 14.68
C ASP A 78 -12.57 -4.50 14.92
N GLY A 79 -11.64 -4.10 15.80
CA GLY A 79 -10.38 -4.80 15.96
C GLY A 79 -10.49 -6.19 16.59
N ALA A 80 -11.48 -6.40 17.46
CA ALA A 80 -11.72 -7.72 18.04
C ALA A 80 -12.41 -8.65 17.04
N ALA A 81 -13.38 -8.14 16.28
CA ALA A 81 -14.03 -8.91 15.21
C ALA A 81 -13.00 -9.35 14.16
N PHE A 82 -12.11 -8.44 13.74
CA PHE A 82 -11.01 -8.77 12.83
C PHE A 82 -10.12 -9.89 13.37
N ALA A 83 -9.60 -9.73 14.59
CA ALA A 83 -8.73 -10.73 15.21
C ALA A 83 -9.41 -12.11 15.32
N GLU A 84 -10.71 -12.13 15.57
CA GLU A 84 -11.53 -13.35 15.69
C GLU A 84 -12.04 -13.89 14.35
N GLY A 85 -11.83 -13.16 13.23
CA GLY A 85 -12.31 -13.55 11.91
C GLY A 85 -13.83 -13.38 11.71
N VAL A 86 -14.46 -12.51 12.49
CA VAL A 86 -15.90 -12.24 12.44
C VAL A 86 -16.22 -11.19 11.36
N THR A 87 -17.09 -11.55 10.41
CA THR A 87 -17.48 -10.68 9.29
C THR A 87 -18.91 -10.16 9.37
N ASP A 88 -19.74 -10.71 10.27
CA ASP A 88 -21.12 -10.27 10.51
C ASP A 88 -21.27 -9.78 11.97
N PRO A 89 -21.68 -8.52 12.21
CA PRO A 89 -21.96 -8.02 13.56
C PRO A 89 -22.95 -8.87 14.36
N ALA A 90 -23.83 -9.64 13.71
CA ALA A 90 -24.79 -10.52 14.37
C ALA A 90 -24.13 -11.70 15.11
N GLU A 91 -22.87 -12.02 14.78
CA GLU A 91 -22.09 -13.11 15.39
C GLU A 91 -21.31 -12.66 16.65
N LEU A 92 -21.30 -11.35 16.95
CA LEU A 92 -20.61 -10.84 18.13
C LEU A 92 -21.27 -11.31 19.44
N GLU A 93 -20.47 -11.87 20.35
CA GLU A 93 -20.89 -12.20 21.72
C GLU A 93 -20.87 -10.98 22.68
N ARG A 94 -20.91 -9.75 22.13
CA ARG A 94 -20.83 -8.49 22.86
C ARG A 94 -21.69 -7.40 22.23
N GLU A 95 -22.10 -6.41 23.03
CA GLU A 95 -23.00 -5.32 22.62
C GLU A 95 -22.28 -4.00 22.27
N PHE A 96 -20.94 -3.98 22.27
CA PHE A 96 -20.13 -2.79 21.97
C PHE A 96 -19.13 -3.10 20.87
N PHE A 97 -18.67 -2.08 20.15
CA PHE A 97 -17.59 -2.19 19.16
C PHE A 97 -16.23 -1.85 19.78
N VAL A 98 -15.15 -2.41 19.22
CA VAL A 98 -13.77 -2.20 19.65
C VAL A 98 -13.03 -1.48 18.52
N SER A 99 -12.19 -0.51 18.85
CA SER A 99 -11.31 0.13 17.87
C SER A 99 -10.31 -0.87 17.28
N ILE A 100 -9.47 -0.42 16.33
CA ILE A 100 -8.36 -1.24 15.83
C ILE A 100 -7.26 -1.22 16.91
N ASP A 101 -7.45 -2.04 17.95
CA ASP A 101 -6.56 -2.14 19.09
C ASP A 101 -5.39 -3.12 18.85
N CYS A 102 -4.55 -3.31 19.87
CA CYS A 102 -3.36 -4.16 19.77
C CYS A 102 -3.67 -5.58 19.29
N ARG A 103 -4.85 -6.13 19.62
CA ARG A 103 -5.24 -7.49 19.26
C ARG A 103 -5.50 -7.63 17.78
N ALA A 104 -6.02 -6.57 17.15
CA ALA A 104 -6.29 -6.56 15.71
C ALA A 104 -5.03 -6.95 14.92
N CYS A 105 -3.86 -6.44 15.30
CA CYS A 105 -2.61 -6.71 14.60
C CYS A 105 -1.83 -7.90 15.18
N HIS A 106 -1.81 -8.06 16.51
CA HIS A 106 -0.89 -8.99 17.19
C HIS A 106 -1.53 -10.31 17.62
N THR A 107 -2.79 -10.57 17.25
CA THR A 107 -3.47 -11.83 17.59
C THR A 107 -4.34 -12.31 16.43
N GLY A 108 -4.67 -13.61 16.43
CA GLY A 108 -5.60 -14.22 15.48
C GLY A 108 -5.28 -13.86 14.03
N ALA A 109 -6.30 -13.44 13.27
CA ALA A 109 -6.16 -13.15 11.83
C ALA A 109 -5.05 -12.12 11.51
N GLY A 110 -4.85 -11.11 12.36
CA GLY A 110 -3.78 -10.13 12.17
C GLY A 110 -2.38 -10.72 12.35
N ALA A 111 -2.20 -11.57 13.37
CA ALA A 111 -0.94 -12.28 13.57
C ALA A 111 -0.67 -13.26 12.43
N ASP A 112 -1.70 -13.94 11.93
CA ASP A 112 -1.59 -14.86 10.80
C ASP A 112 -1.17 -14.12 9.51
N LEU A 113 -1.71 -12.92 9.25
CA LEU A 113 -1.29 -12.06 8.12
C LEU A 113 0.14 -11.57 8.26
N LEU A 114 0.55 -11.17 9.48
CA LEU A 114 1.92 -10.77 9.78
C LEU A 114 2.92 -11.90 9.53
N GLU A 115 2.57 -13.13 9.90
CA GLU A 115 3.41 -14.32 9.68
C GLU A 115 3.43 -14.73 8.20
N ALA A 116 2.28 -14.70 7.53
CA ALA A 116 2.18 -15.06 6.12
C ALA A 116 2.97 -14.10 5.22
N GLY A 117 2.95 -12.80 5.52
CA GLY A 117 3.64 -11.78 4.73
C GLY A 117 3.02 -11.50 3.36
N THR A 118 1.89 -12.13 3.06
CA THR A 118 1.19 -12.05 1.77
C THR A 118 -0.27 -11.69 1.95
N VAL A 119 -0.86 -10.99 0.97
CA VAL A 119 -2.26 -10.57 1.03
C VAL A 119 -2.88 -10.51 -0.37
N GLU A 120 -4.14 -10.92 -0.50
CA GLU A 120 -4.92 -10.70 -1.72
C GLU A 120 -5.63 -9.34 -1.61
N ILE A 121 -5.53 -8.53 -2.65
CA ILE A 121 -6.28 -7.27 -2.78
C ILE A 121 -7.16 -7.29 -4.02
N PRO A 122 -8.32 -6.62 -4.01
CA PRO A 122 -9.31 -6.73 -5.09
C PRO A 122 -8.82 -6.22 -6.46
N THR A 123 -7.80 -5.38 -6.46
CA THR A 123 -7.22 -4.73 -7.65
C THR A 123 -6.10 -5.54 -8.28
N ALA A 124 -5.58 -6.58 -7.60
CA ALA A 124 -4.48 -7.40 -8.08
C ALA A 124 -4.95 -8.79 -8.54
N ASP A 125 -4.34 -9.31 -9.61
CA ASP A 125 -4.63 -10.65 -10.14
C ASP A 125 -4.00 -11.78 -9.32
N ALA A 126 -3.08 -11.45 -8.40
CA ALA A 126 -2.37 -12.40 -7.57
C ALA A 126 -2.14 -11.82 -6.17
N ALA A 127 -1.84 -12.70 -5.21
CA ALA A 127 -1.42 -12.30 -3.88
C ALA A 127 -0.14 -11.44 -3.95
N ILE A 128 -0.12 -10.39 -3.13
CA ILE A 128 0.98 -9.44 -3.03
C ILE A 128 1.89 -9.85 -1.87
N GLU A 129 3.19 -9.93 -2.15
CA GLU A 129 4.25 -10.10 -1.15
C GLU A 129 4.50 -8.74 -0.47
N ALA A 130 3.92 -8.52 0.70
CA ALA A 130 3.97 -7.23 1.41
C ALA A 130 4.76 -7.30 2.73
N GLY A 131 5.31 -8.47 3.08
CA GLY A 131 5.91 -8.72 4.39
C GLY A 131 4.96 -8.32 5.51
N ARG A 132 5.46 -7.65 6.55
CA ARG A 132 4.59 -7.20 7.65
C ARG A 132 3.52 -6.19 7.21
N GLY A 133 3.68 -5.49 6.09
CA GLY A 133 2.66 -4.60 5.55
C GLY A 133 1.44 -5.31 4.96
N ALA A 134 1.46 -6.65 4.85
CA ALA A 134 0.29 -7.44 4.45
C ALA A 134 -0.93 -7.16 5.34
N GLN A 135 -0.71 -6.94 6.64
CA GLN A 135 -1.78 -6.56 7.57
C GLN A 135 -2.42 -5.21 7.20
N CYS A 136 -1.63 -4.28 6.65
CA CYS A 136 -2.08 -2.92 6.32
C CYS A 136 -2.93 -2.97 5.06
N PHE A 137 -2.45 -3.65 4.02
CA PHE A 137 -3.14 -3.82 2.75
C PHE A 137 -4.47 -4.55 2.88
N TYR A 138 -4.62 -5.43 3.87
CA TYR A 138 -5.89 -6.13 4.13
C TYR A 138 -7.05 -5.15 4.37
N CYS A 139 -6.79 -4.06 5.10
CA CYS A 139 -7.79 -3.03 5.40
C CYS A 139 -7.73 -1.84 4.43
N HIS A 140 -6.52 -1.46 4.01
CA HIS A 140 -6.24 -0.28 3.20
C HIS A 140 -6.24 -0.59 1.70
N ASN A 141 -7.33 -1.17 1.20
CA ASN A 141 -7.55 -1.43 -0.22
C ASN A 141 -8.95 -0.98 -0.68
N GLU A 142 -9.14 -0.94 -2.00
CA GLU A 142 -10.33 -0.44 -2.68
C GLU A 142 -11.62 -1.24 -2.39
N ARG A 143 -11.52 -2.40 -1.71
CA ARG A 143 -12.58 -3.39 -1.42
C ARG A 143 -13.23 -4.04 -2.64
N ARG A 144 -13.01 -3.48 -3.82
CA ARG A 144 -13.45 -3.99 -5.12
C ARG A 144 -12.48 -3.53 -6.21
N ALA A 145 -12.39 -4.31 -7.26
CA ALA A 145 -11.78 -3.83 -8.49
C ALA A 145 -12.59 -2.63 -9.04
N PRO A 146 -11.92 -1.61 -9.61
CA PRO A 146 -12.58 -0.57 -10.37
C PRO A 146 -13.28 -1.16 -11.61
N ASP A 147 -14.46 -0.63 -11.93
CA ASP A 147 -15.22 -1.02 -13.12
C ASP A 147 -15.81 0.25 -13.76
N ILE A 148 -15.40 0.52 -15.01
CA ILE A 148 -15.85 1.68 -15.78
C ILE A 148 -17.32 1.57 -16.21
N GLU A 149 -17.82 0.35 -16.32
CA GLU A 149 -19.20 0.04 -16.71
C GLU A 149 -20.14 -0.06 -15.50
N ASP A 150 -19.66 0.25 -14.28
CA ASP A 150 -20.50 0.28 -13.09
C ASP A 150 -21.58 1.37 -13.21
N GLU A 151 -22.81 0.95 -13.52
CA GLU A 151 -23.99 1.81 -13.59
C GLU A 151 -24.24 2.59 -12.29
N ARG A 152 -23.79 2.07 -11.14
CA ARG A 152 -23.90 2.75 -9.84
C ARG A 152 -22.89 3.87 -9.66
N ARG A 153 -21.91 3.99 -10.58
CA ARG A 153 -20.81 4.97 -10.56
C ARG A 153 -20.11 4.97 -9.22
N SER A 154 -19.75 3.80 -8.75
CA SER A 154 -19.36 3.69 -7.36
C SER A 154 -17.97 4.29 -7.08
N ALA A 155 -17.80 4.95 -5.94
CA ALA A 155 -16.52 5.57 -5.57
C ALA A 155 -15.48 4.54 -5.12
N PRO A 156 -14.16 4.79 -5.26
CA PRO A 156 -13.17 3.99 -4.56
C PRO A 156 -13.42 4.06 -3.03
N HIS A 157 -12.99 3.02 -2.32
CA HIS A 157 -13.04 3.04 -0.86
C HIS A 157 -12.13 4.16 -0.33
N ALA A 158 -12.52 4.83 0.76
CA ALA A 158 -11.71 5.93 1.33
C ALA A 158 -10.34 5.47 1.85
N SER A 159 -10.19 4.18 2.10
CA SER A 159 -8.94 3.54 2.51
C SER A 159 -8.46 2.65 1.36
N SER A 160 -7.81 3.25 0.34
CA SER A 160 -7.50 2.62 -0.96
C SER A 160 -6.01 2.57 -1.30
N GLN A 161 -5.13 2.69 -0.31
CA GLN A 161 -3.70 2.90 -0.52
C GLN A 161 -3.01 1.72 -1.23
N ALA A 162 -3.46 0.49 -1.01
CA ALA A 162 -2.80 -0.72 -1.53
C ALA A 162 -2.78 -0.79 -3.06
N GLY A 163 -3.88 -0.48 -3.75
CA GLY A 163 -3.89 -0.51 -5.21
C GLY A 163 -3.09 0.63 -5.83
N VAL A 164 -3.00 1.79 -5.19
CA VAL A 164 -2.08 2.86 -5.62
C VAL A 164 -0.62 2.44 -5.42
N TYR A 165 -0.27 1.95 -4.24
CA TYR A 165 1.10 1.50 -3.92
C TYR A 165 1.58 0.41 -4.88
N THR A 166 0.73 -0.56 -5.21
CA THR A 166 1.04 -1.68 -6.13
C THR A 166 0.82 -1.36 -7.61
N ALA A 167 0.44 -0.11 -7.96
CA ALA A 167 0.10 0.29 -9.32
C ALA A 167 -0.96 -0.59 -10.01
N THR A 168 -1.91 -1.12 -9.23
CA THR A 168 -3.01 -1.99 -9.70
C THR A 168 -4.38 -1.31 -9.64
N GLY A 169 -4.52 -0.22 -8.88
CA GLY A 169 -5.77 0.52 -8.70
C GLY A 169 -6.18 1.38 -9.92
N GLY A 170 -7.28 2.11 -9.75
CA GLY A 170 -7.77 3.09 -10.72
C GLY A 170 -8.50 2.50 -11.93
N ILE A 171 -9.35 3.30 -12.56
CA ILE A 171 -9.94 2.98 -13.86
C ILE A 171 -8.90 3.33 -14.93
N ARG A 172 -8.28 2.31 -15.52
CA ARG A 172 -7.12 2.42 -16.43
C ARG A 172 -7.54 2.76 -17.85
N ALA A 173 -6.73 3.55 -18.55
CA ALA A 173 -6.89 3.82 -19.97
C ALA A 173 -6.62 2.55 -20.81
N GLU A 174 -7.49 2.26 -21.78
CA GLU A 174 -7.31 1.12 -22.68
C GLU A 174 -6.04 1.29 -23.53
N GLY A 175 -5.22 0.23 -23.60
CA GLY A 175 -4.02 0.20 -24.43
C GLY A 175 -2.83 1.00 -23.88
N PHE A 176 -2.95 1.60 -22.69
CA PHE A 176 -1.82 2.23 -21.99
C PHE A 176 -1.20 1.25 -20.98
N ASP A 177 0.12 1.12 -21.03
CA ASP A 177 0.89 0.29 -20.10
C ASP A 177 1.43 1.17 -18.98
N TYR A 178 0.84 1.06 -17.79
CA TYR A 178 1.23 1.87 -16.65
C TYR A 178 2.50 1.32 -16.01
N GLY A 179 3.47 2.21 -15.78
CA GLY A 179 4.64 1.95 -15.00
C GLY A 179 4.36 1.97 -13.50
N SER A 180 5.34 1.49 -12.74
CA SER A 180 5.37 1.52 -11.28
C SER A 180 6.72 2.05 -10.80
N THR A 181 6.71 2.82 -9.72
CA THR A 181 7.92 3.17 -8.98
C THR A 181 8.38 1.97 -8.15
N THR A 182 9.07 1.04 -8.81
CA THR A 182 9.51 -0.23 -8.21
C THR A 182 10.37 -0.06 -6.96
N ALA A 183 11.06 1.07 -6.80
CA ALA A 183 11.87 1.35 -5.61
C ALA A 183 11.03 1.55 -4.35
N HIS A 184 9.80 2.07 -4.47
CA HIS A 184 8.87 2.20 -3.35
C HIS A 184 8.10 0.89 -3.16
N GLU A 185 7.60 0.30 -4.25
CA GLU A 185 6.80 -0.93 -4.22
C GLU A 185 7.53 -2.12 -3.59
N ASN A 186 8.85 -2.23 -3.79
CA ASN A 186 9.67 -3.35 -3.28
C ASN A 186 10.38 -3.05 -1.95
N LEU A 187 9.91 -2.06 -1.17
CA LEU A 187 10.43 -1.85 0.18
C LEU A 187 10.09 -3.04 1.07
N ASP A 188 11.07 -3.53 1.83
CA ASP A 188 10.85 -4.59 2.80
C ASP A 188 9.79 -4.16 3.82
N ASN A 189 8.75 -4.99 3.99
CA ASN A 189 7.59 -4.72 4.85
C ASN A 189 6.72 -3.51 4.43
N THR A 190 6.89 -3.01 3.20
CA THR A 190 6.03 -2.01 2.53
C THR A 190 5.62 -0.84 3.44
N CYS A 191 4.36 -0.77 3.87
CA CYS A 191 3.81 0.31 4.69
C CYS A 191 4.64 0.56 5.96
N ASN A 192 5.11 -0.51 6.60
CA ASN A 192 5.83 -0.45 7.87
C ASN A 192 7.19 0.25 7.71
N ALA A 193 7.79 0.23 6.52
CA ALA A 193 9.08 0.87 6.26
C ALA A 193 9.02 2.39 6.47
N CYS A 194 7.88 3.01 6.15
CA CYS A 194 7.70 4.46 6.25
C CYS A 194 6.83 4.88 7.45
N HIS A 195 5.77 4.12 7.75
CA HIS A 195 4.77 4.48 8.76
C HIS A 195 5.04 3.93 10.15
N MET A 196 5.99 2.99 10.27
CA MET A 196 6.36 2.35 11.55
C MET A 196 7.88 2.36 11.74
N THR A 197 8.52 3.48 11.42
CA THR A 197 9.98 3.64 11.56
C THR A 197 10.45 3.40 12.99
N GLN A 198 11.70 2.97 13.11
CA GLN A 198 12.33 2.67 14.38
C GLN A 198 12.47 3.93 15.24
N THR A 199 11.87 3.93 16.43
CA THR A 199 11.98 5.05 17.39
C THR A 199 13.29 4.97 18.19
N GLU A 200 13.67 6.09 18.83
CA GLU A 200 14.78 6.15 19.79
C GLU A 200 14.60 5.19 20.99
N GLY A 201 13.35 4.82 21.32
CA GLY A 201 13.00 3.87 22.37
C GLY A 201 13.24 2.40 22.01
N ASN A 202 13.86 2.12 20.86
CA ASN A 202 14.14 0.79 20.35
C ASN A 202 12.88 -0.08 20.12
N PHE A 203 11.78 0.54 19.68
CA PHE A 203 10.59 -0.11 19.12
C PHE A 203 10.08 0.63 17.86
N ALA A 204 9.35 -0.05 16.98
CA ALA A 204 8.73 0.55 15.79
C ALA A 204 7.61 1.54 16.19
N SER A 205 7.52 2.69 15.54
CA SER A 205 6.47 3.68 15.83
C SER A 205 5.08 3.08 15.63
N HIS A 206 4.17 3.33 16.57
CA HIS A 206 2.75 2.95 16.49
C HIS A 206 1.85 4.18 16.34
N SER A 207 2.39 5.31 15.86
CA SER A 207 1.60 6.47 15.44
C SER A 207 0.98 6.25 14.06
N PHE A 208 1.56 5.34 13.27
CA PHE A 208 1.25 5.03 11.87
C PHE A 208 1.44 6.22 10.91
N ARG A 209 2.15 7.25 11.36
CA ARG A 209 2.50 8.43 10.58
C ARG A 209 3.96 8.36 10.15
N VAL A 210 4.29 9.07 9.08
CA VAL A 210 5.70 9.34 8.73
C VAL A 210 6.19 10.44 9.67
N ASP A 211 6.56 10.08 10.90
CA ASP A 211 7.00 11.04 11.92
C ASP A 211 8.49 11.41 11.82
N ASP A 212 9.28 10.58 11.13
CA ASP A 212 10.71 10.79 10.90
C ASP A 212 11.04 10.52 9.43
N THR A 213 11.08 11.61 8.66
CA THR A 213 11.40 11.60 7.23
C THR A 213 12.80 11.03 6.95
N GLN A 214 13.77 11.28 7.83
CA GLN A 214 15.13 10.77 7.67
C GLN A 214 15.18 9.26 7.90
N ALA A 215 14.43 8.74 8.87
CA ALA A 215 14.31 7.30 9.09
C ALA A 215 13.53 6.59 7.98
N ALA A 216 12.45 7.20 7.47
CA ALA A 216 11.61 6.60 6.43
C ALA A 216 12.27 6.61 5.04
N CYS A 217 12.90 7.72 4.66
CA CYS A 217 13.32 7.95 3.28
C CYS A 217 14.84 7.96 3.10
N GLY A 218 15.58 8.23 4.17
CA GLY A 218 17.00 8.58 4.13
C GLY A 218 17.95 7.49 3.70
N GLN A 219 17.48 6.23 3.63
CA GLN A 219 18.24 5.14 3.04
C GLN A 219 18.49 5.35 1.54
N CYS A 220 17.53 5.98 0.84
CA CYS A 220 17.57 6.18 -0.62
C CYS A 220 17.66 7.66 -1.00
N HIS A 221 16.94 8.52 -0.28
CA HIS A 221 16.91 9.96 -0.52
C HIS A 221 17.94 10.65 0.39
N GLN A 222 19.16 10.80 -0.14
CA GLN A 222 20.26 11.45 0.58
C GLN A 222 19.96 12.93 0.85
N GLU A 223 20.38 13.42 2.01
CA GLU A 223 20.17 14.81 2.44
C GLU A 223 18.69 15.22 2.49
N ILE A 224 17.78 14.25 2.65
CA ILE A 224 16.38 14.56 2.86
C ILE A 224 16.21 15.36 4.15
N GLY A 225 15.53 16.50 4.04
CA GLY A 225 15.20 17.33 5.19
C GLY A 225 14.03 16.75 5.97
N GLU A 226 13.39 17.60 6.78
CA GLU A 226 12.13 17.25 7.45
C GLU A 226 10.96 17.12 6.44
N ASP A 227 11.09 17.73 5.26
CA ASP A 227 10.08 17.72 4.21
C ASP A 227 10.23 16.52 3.26
N SER A 228 9.15 15.76 3.08
CA SER A 228 9.05 14.65 2.14
C SER A 228 8.67 15.08 0.72
N ASN A 229 8.27 16.34 0.52
CA ASN A 229 7.92 16.89 -0.78
C ASN A 229 9.18 17.24 -1.61
N LEU A 230 9.90 16.21 -2.02
CA LEU A 230 11.13 16.35 -2.79
C LEU A 230 10.87 16.96 -4.17
N THR A 231 11.84 17.71 -4.69
CA THR A 231 11.77 18.29 -6.04
C THR A 231 11.40 17.22 -7.08
N ALA A 232 10.39 17.51 -7.89
CA ALA A 232 9.91 16.64 -8.93
C ALA A 232 10.96 16.45 -10.03
N GLY A 233 10.86 15.32 -10.74
CA GLY A 233 11.74 15.03 -11.87
C GLY A 233 11.49 15.90 -13.11
N ALA A 234 10.29 16.49 -13.19
CA ALA A 234 9.84 17.35 -14.27
C ALA A 234 8.59 18.14 -13.83
N ASP A 235 8.17 19.07 -14.68
CA ASP A 235 6.89 19.77 -14.63
C ASP A 235 5.79 18.83 -15.19
N TYR A 236 5.02 18.22 -14.29
CA TYR A 236 4.01 17.22 -14.65
C TYR A 236 2.61 17.78 -14.81
N ASP A 237 2.33 18.95 -14.22
CA ASP A 237 1.06 19.67 -14.37
C ASP A 237 1.07 20.69 -15.53
N GLY A 238 2.26 21.05 -16.03
CA GLY A 238 2.42 21.91 -17.19
C GLY A 238 2.30 23.40 -16.88
N ASP A 239 2.47 23.81 -15.62
CA ASP A 239 2.35 25.21 -15.22
C ASP A 239 3.63 26.05 -15.46
N GLY A 240 4.70 25.41 -15.94
CA GLY A 240 5.96 26.01 -16.32
C GLY A 240 7.00 26.05 -15.19
N GLU A 241 6.69 25.52 -14.00
CA GLU A 241 7.61 25.45 -12.86
C GLU A 241 7.76 24.00 -12.35
N THR A 242 8.98 23.49 -12.29
CA THR A 242 9.24 22.23 -11.57
C THR A 242 9.33 22.48 -10.05
N LYS A 243 8.35 21.99 -9.29
CA LYS A 243 8.20 22.19 -7.84
C LYS A 243 8.50 20.90 -7.05
N GLY A 244 7.95 20.77 -5.85
CA GLY A 244 7.93 19.50 -5.12
C GLY A 244 6.97 18.51 -5.78
N PHE A 245 7.29 17.22 -5.74
CA PHE A 245 6.53 16.16 -6.39
C PHE A 245 5.05 16.13 -5.97
N GLN A 246 4.76 16.35 -4.69
CA GLN A 246 3.38 16.39 -4.20
C GLN A 246 2.64 17.64 -4.70
N ASP A 247 3.35 18.75 -4.94
CA ASP A 247 2.76 19.95 -5.54
C ASP A 247 2.37 19.70 -7.01
N GLU A 248 3.22 19.02 -7.77
CA GLU A 248 2.92 18.61 -9.16
C GLU A 248 1.69 17.69 -9.23
N VAL A 249 1.59 16.72 -8.30
CA VAL A 249 0.43 15.83 -8.24
C VAL A 249 -0.83 16.59 -7.83
N GLN A 250 -0.72 17.56 -6.92
CA GLN A 250 -1.83 18.43 -6.58
C GLN A 250 -2.27 19.29 -7.78
N GLY A 251 -1.34 19.84 -8.56
CA GLY A 251 -1.67 20.59 -9.78
C GLY A 251 -2.35 19.72 -10.83
N LEU A 252 -1.93 18.47 -11.00
CA LEU A 252 -2.62 17.48 -11.85
C LEU A 252 -4.05 17.18 -11.37
N LEU A 253 -4.27 17.07 -10.05
CA LEU A 253 -5.61 16.91 -9.49
C LEU A 253 -6.48 18.14 -9.79
N ASP A 254 -5.94 19.34 -9.57
CA ASP A 254 -6.65 20.61 -9.81
C ASP A 254 -7.03 20.76 -11.30
N LEU A 255 -6.13 20.42 -12.22
CA LEU A 255 -6.38 20.43 -13.66
C LEU A 255 -7.44 19.41 -14.07
N LEU A 256 -7.38 18.20 -13.51
CA LEU A 256 -8.36 17.16 -13.79
C LEU A 256 -9.75 17.54 -13.23
N GLU A 257 -9.81 18.11 -12.03
CA GLU A 257 -11.06 18.62 -11.43
C GLU A 257 -11.65 19.75 -12.28
N ALA A 258 -10.82 20.68 -12.77
CA ALA A 258 -11.26 21.75 -13.66
C ALA A 258 -11.82 21.21 -15.00
N ALA A 259 -11.14 20.23 -15.61
CA ALA A 259 -11.62 19.59 -16.84
C ALA A 259 -12.95 18.83 -16.61
N ILE A 260 -13.09 18.13 -15.49
CA ILE A 260 -14.37 17.49 -15.12
C ILE A 260 -15.46 18.55 -14.93
N SER A 261 -15.15 19.67 -14.28
CA SER A 261 -16.10 20.77 -14.09
C SER A 261 -16.57 21.34 -15.42
N GLU A 262 -15.67 21.51 -16.40
CA GLU A 262 -16.01 21.97 -17.75
C GLU A 262 -17.00 21.03 -18.46
N GLU A 263 -16.74 19.72 -18.44
CA GLU A 263 -17.66 18.70 -18.98
C GLU A 263 -19.04 18.71 -18.31
N LEU A 264 -19.10 19.15 -17.04
CA LEU A 264 -20.35 19.32 -16.28
C LEU A 264 -20.97 20.72 -16.44
N ASN A 265 -20.54 21.50 -17.43
CA ASN A 265 -20.95 22.89 -17.66
C ASN A 265 -20.66 23.84 -16.48
N GLY A 266 -19.50 23.70 -15.85
CA GLY A 266 -19.13 24.40 -14.61
C GLY A 266 -19.68 23.74 -13.35
N GLY A 267 -19.99 22.44 -13.43
CA GLY A 267 -20.51 21.63 -12.34
C GLY A 267 -19.43 21.11 -11.40
N SER A 268 -19.77 20.12 -10.58
CA SER A 268 -18.86 19.50 -9.61
C SER A 268 -19.21 18.03 -9.38
N PHE A 269 -18.33 17.31 -8.69
CA PHE A 269 -18.62 15.97 -8.21
C PHE A 269 -18.28 15.84 -6.73
N THR A 270 -18.96 14.92 -6.05
CA THR A 270 -18.69 14.58 -4.65
C THR A 270 -18.85 13.08 -4.44
N THR A 271 -18.41 12.59 -3.28
CA THR A 271 -18.62 11.20 -2.87
C THR A 271 -19.69 11.12 -1.80
N GLY A 272 -20.73 10.31 -2.02
CA GLY A 272 -21.83 10.12 -1.08
C GLY A 272 -22.43 8.72 -1.22
N GLY A 273 -22.78 8.08 -0.11
CA GLY A 273 -23.40 6.74 -0.14
C GLY A 273 -22.58 5.66 -0.86
N GLY A 274 -21.25 5.82 -0.93
CA GLY A 274 -20.32 4.92 -1.63
C GLY A 274 -20.34 5.03 -3.16
N ARG A 275 -20.88 6.13 -3.71
CA ARG A 275 -20.86 6.46 -5.14
C ARG A 275 -20.29 7.85 -5.36
N ILE A 276 -19.86 8.09 -6.59
CA ILE A 276 -19.58 9.43 -7.09
C ILE A 276 -20.92 10.02 -7.55
N GLN A 277 -21.16 11.26 -7.14
CA GLN A 277 -22.38 12.02 -7.41
C GLN A 277 -21.98 13.26 -8.19
N PHE A 278 -22.62 13.48 -9.32
CA PHE A 278 -22.31 14.59 -10.23
C PHE A 278 -23.41 15.63 -10.14
N THR A 279 -23.01 16.90 -10.10
CA THR A 279 -23.91 18.04 -10.11
C THR A 279 -23.55 18.94 -11.28
N SER A 280 -24.49 19.28 -12.14
CA SER A 280 -24.25 20.18 -13.28
C SER A 280 -24.08 21.64 -12.84
N GLY A 281 -23.54 22.49 -13.71
CA GLY A 281 -23.41 23.93 -13.43
C GLY A 281 -24.73 24.67 -13.20
N ASP A 282 -25.84 24.11 -13.67
CA ASP A 282 -27.19 24.64 -13.39
C ASP A 282 -27.76 24.18 -12.04
N GLY A 283 -27.02 23.34 -11.30
CA GLY A 283 -27.37 22.84 -9.98
C GLY A 283 -28.26 21.59 -9.98
N GLU A 284 -28.36 20.88 -11.11
CA GLU A 284 -29.03 19.58 -11.16
C GLU A 284 -28.12 18.51 -10.56
N GLU A 285 -28.61 17.79 -9.54
CA GLU A 285 -27.87 16.74 -8.82
C GLU A 285 -28.09 15.36 -9.46
N ASP A 286 -27.12 14.45 -9.24
CA ASP A 286 -27.11 13.07 -9.73
C ASP A 286 -27.29 12.95 -11.25
N VAL A 287 -26.67 13.87 -12.01
CA VAL A 287 -26.71 13.83 -13.49
C VAL A 287 -25.96 12.61 -14.04
N ASP A 288 -26.49 12.04 -15.11
CA ASP A 288 -25.83 10.98 -15.87
C ASP A 288 -24.65 11.54 -16.64
N VAL A 289 -23.50 10.88 -16.55
CA VAL A 289 -22.26 11.30 -17.21
C VAL A 289 -21.68 10.20 -18.10
N PRO A 290 -20.94 10.56 -19.17
CA PRO A 290 -20.14 9.63 -19.95
C PRO A 290 -19.11 8.87 -19.09
N ASN A 291 -18.62 7.74 -19.61
CA ASN A 291 -17.68 6.88 -18.91
C ASN A 291 -16.34 7.58 -18.63
N GLU A 292 -15.94 8.50 -19.51
CA GLU A 292 -14.71 9.28 -19.43
C GLU A 292 -14.75 10.26 -18.24
N VAL A 293 -15.89 10.92 -18.00
CA VAL A 293 -16.11 11.78 -16.83
C VAL A 293 -16.07 10.97 -15.54
N TYR A 294 -16.69 9.78 -15.54
CA TYR A 294 -16.65 8.89 -14.40
C TYR A 294 -15.24 8.33 -14.12
N GLN A 295 -14.51 7.91 -15.14
CA GLN A 295 -13.12 7.48 -15.04
C GLN A 295 -12.25 8.57 -14.42
N ALA A 296 -12.35 9.80 -14.93
CA ALA A 296 -11.60 10.94 -14.42
C ALA A 296 -11.92 11.22 -12.95
N ALA A 297 -13.21 11.29 -12.59
CA ALA A 297 -13.62 11.53 -11.21
C ALA A 297 -13.22 10.38 -10.28
N TYR A 298 -13.31 9.12 -10.72
CA TYR A 298 -12.88 7.97 -9.93
C TYR A 298 -11.39 8.05 -9.61
N ASN A 299 -10.55 8.29 -10.62
CA ASN A 299 -9.10 8.35 -10.44
C ASN A 299 -8.67 9.56 -9.62
N HIS A 300 -9.33 10.71 -9.80
CA HIS A 300 -9.15 11.87 -8.92
C HIS A 300 -9.43 11.50 -7.47
N VAL A 301 -10.63 10.96 -7.18
CA VAL A 301 -11.02 10.55 -5.82
C VAL A 301 -10.07 9.50 -5.26
N LEU A 302 -9.62 8.53 -6.07
CA LEU A 302 -8.68 7.49 -5.63
C LEU A 302 -7.38 8.11 -5.13
N VAL A 303 -6.78 9.03 -5.89
CA VAL A 303 -5.52 9.68 -5.51
C VAL A 303 -5.73 10.64 -4.32
N THR A 304 -6.87 11.34 -4.26
CA THR A 304 -7.23 12.15 -3.09
C THR A 304 -7.36 11.30 -1.83
N TYR A 305 -8.00 10.13 -1.90
CA TYR A 305 -8.20 9.22 -0.77
C TYR A 305 -6.95 8.44 -0.39
N ASP A 306 -6.08 8.12 -1.35
CA ASP A 306 -4.75 7.60 -1.09
C ASP A 306 -3.99 8.53 -0.13
N GLY A 307 -4.10 9.85 -0.34
CA GLY A 307 -3.65 10.87 0.60
C GLY A 307 -2.14 11.08 0.63
N SER A 308 -1.36 10.27 -0.11
CA SER A 308 0.10 10.43 -0.21
C SER A 308 0.52 11.50 -1.22
N LEU A 309 -0.44 12.03 -2.01
CA LEU A 309 -0.17 12.87 -3.19
C LEU A 309 0.87 12.22 -4.11
N GLY A 310 0.70 10.92 -4.34
CA GLY A 310 1.52 10.13 -5.25
C GLY A 310 2.79 9.51 -4.67
N VAL A 311 3.18 9.82 -3.42
CA VAL A 311 4.41 9.27 -2.82
C VAL A 311 4.37 7.74 -2.74
N HIS A 312 3.21 7.11 -2.58
CA HIS A 312 3.09 5.65 -2.61
C HIS A 312 3.55 5.03 -3.94
N ASN A 313 3.24 5.68 -5.08
CA ASN A 313 3.72 5.24 -6.38
C ASN A 313 3.82 6.40 -7.39
N PRO A 314 4.96 7.14 -7.41
CA PRO A 314 5.09 8.37 -8.18
C PRO A 314 4.80 8.25 -9.69
N ILE A 315 5.38 7.26 -10.35
CA ILE A 315 5.21 7.05 -11.80
C ILE A 315 3.74 6.71 -12.10
N PHE A 316 3.17 5.77 -11.34
CA PHE A 316 1.80 5.33 -11.56
C PHE A 316 0.80 6.47 -11.40
N VAL A 317 0.92 7.29 -10.34
CA VAL A 317 -0.05 8.36 -10.07
C VAL A 317 0.01 9.47 -11.10
N VAL A 318 1.20 9.91 -11.53
CA VAL A 318 1.34 10.91 -12.60
C VAL A 318 0.70 10.37 -13.89
N GLN A 319 1.03 9.14 -14.27
CA GLN A 319 0.44 8.50 -15.46
C GLN A 319 -1.08 8.35 -15.34
N LEU A 320 -1.59 7.95 -14.18
CA LEU A 320 -3.03 7.78 -13.96
C LEU A 320 -3.78 9.10 -14.16
N LEU A 321 -3.29 10.19 -13.59
CA LEU A 321 -3.93 11.50 -13.72
C LEU A 321 -3.78 12.08 -15.13
N GLN A 322 -2.60 12.02 -15.74
CA GLN A 322 -2.38 12.49 -17.12
C GLN A 322 -3.21 11.71 -18.14
N GLN A 323 -3.30 10.38 -17.99
CA GLN A 323 -4.17 9.57 -18.85
C GLN A 323 -5.65 9.83 -18.59
N SER A 324 -6.06 10.09 -17.34
CA SER A 324 -7.44 10.48 -17.03
C SER A 324 -7.81 11.79 -17.70
N TYR A 325 -6.92 12.79 -17.65
CA TYR A 325 -7.11 14.06 -18.35
C TYR A 325 -7.23 13.83 -19.86
N ARG A 326 -6.31 13.06 -20.44
CA ARG A 326 -6.30 12.76 -21.88
C ARG A 326 -7.57 12.04 -22.35
N GLN A 327 -8.06 11.07 -21.59
CA GLN A 327 -9.28 10.36 -21.96
C GLN A 327 -10.52 11.26 -21.87
N LEU A 328 -10.52 12.20 -20.92
CA LEU A 328 -11.59 13.17 -20.74
C LEU A 328 -11.60 14.23 -21.85
N THR A 329 -10.45 14.84 -22.16
CA THR A 329 -10.36 16.01 -23.05
C THR A 329 -10.00 15.65 -24.50
N GLY A 330 -9.44 14.47 -24.72
CA GLY A 330 -8.86 14.05 -26.01
C GLY A 330 -7.45 14.58 -26.28
N GLU A 331 -6.86 15.35 -25.36
CA GLU A 331 -5.53 15.97 -25.50
C GLU A 331 -4.65 15.66 -24.29
N ASP A 332 -3.33 15.57 -24.51
CA ASP A 332 -2.39 15.45 -23.39
C ASP A 332 -2.46 16.71 -22.50
N VAL A 333 -2.04 16.60 -21.23
CA VAL A 333 -1.97 17.77 -20.32
C VAL A 333 -1.11 18.86 -20.99
N PRO A 334 -1.64 20.07 -21.20
CA PRO A 334 -0.93 21.12 -21.94
C PRO A 334 0.41 21.45 -21.29
N ASP A 335 1.46 21.57 -22.12
CA ASP A 335 2.82 21.97 -21.72
C ASP A 335 3.53 21.07 -20.68
N ALA A 336 2.87 20.02 -20.18
CA ALA A 336 3.43 19.08 -19.22
C ALA A 336 4.42 18.07 -19.83
N GLU A 337 5.36 17.60 -19.01
CA GLU A 337 6.11 16.39 -19.31
C GLU A 337 5.23 15.15 -19.11
N ILE A 338 4.87 14.49 -20.21
CA ILE A 338 4.06 13.28 -20.18
C ILE A 338 4.88 12.07 -19.75
N ARG A 339 4.33 11.30 -18.81
CA ARG A 339 4.90 10.04 -18.33
C ARG A 339 4.12 8.83 -18.81
#